data_AF-A0A5K3FE22-F1
#
_entry.id   AF-A0A5K3FE22-F1
#
_cell.length_a   1.000
_cell.length_b   1.000
_cell.length_c   1.000
_cell.angle_alpha   90.00
_cell.angle_beta   90.00
_cell.angle_gamma   90.00
#
_symmetry.space_group_name_H-M   'P 1'
#
loop_
_entity.id
_entity.type
_entity.pdbx_description
1 polymer ?
#
loop_
_entity_poly.entity_id
_entity_poly.type
_entity_poly.pdbx_seq_one_letter_code
_entity_poly.pdbx_strand_id
1 'polypeptide(L)'
;MYADANSAGAYFEGYDDPGDGYVDEDEEEVPIAERELADDAEWKLIQKNTFTRWANEHLKTKGTSVDDIQFDFADGLRLIDLIESLSGQKFRHVNRKPSFRTQKLENVTMVLRFLEEQEGLRLVNIDSTDIVDCRTKLILGLIWTLILHYSITLPLWEGEDYNQGSTGPTPKQRLLSWLNSKLMERPVKNFTTDWNDGTAIGALVDACAPGLCPDWREWEPKQKLRNATEAMRAAEQWLEVPQLIHPEEMINPRVDEKAMMTYLSQFPSAKLKDGAPLRPRANPASVRAYGPGLEPKGNKVGMPARFTIDASSAGKGSVEVIVLNPKGQREPCDIVPNTDRPNTYSCAYVPTQAGEYRVIIKFATKEIMNSPFKVMVEGAADPSKVTASGPGIEPQGNQVGRRTFFNIFTAGAGEGVADCVILDPQGRQDVIKPNITRQSEDNYLVEYTPRMEGLHSVNVFFAGQQIPNSPFGVMVGPRKYDRG
;
A
#
# COMPACT_ATOMS: atom_id res chain seq x y z
N MET A 1 -40.64 18.25 -48.00
CA MET A 1 -40.66 17.09 -48.92
C MET A 1 -39.22 16.68 -49.17
N TYR A 2 -38.88 15.43 -48.83
CA TYR A 2 -37.71 14.59 -49.18
C TYR A 2 -36.30 15.20 -49.02
N ALA A 3 -35.48 14.81 -48.03
CA ALA A 3 -34.83 13.51 -47.74
C ALA A 3 -33.49 13.31 -48.49
N ASP A 4 -32.52 12.82 -47.71
CA ASP A 4 -31.08 12.63 -47.95
C ASP A 4 -30.67 11.78 -49.16
N ALA A 5 -29.45 12.03 -49.65
CA ALA A 5 -28.47 11.03 -50.12
C ALA A 5 -27.10 11.72 -50.30
N ASN A 6 -26.07 11.48 -49.49
CA ASN A 6 -25.15 10.33 -49.39
C ASN A 6 -23.98 10.34 -50.41
N SER A 7 -22.76 10.32 -49.86
CA SER A 7 -21.62 9.44 -50.18
C SER A 7 -20.28 10.06 -50.62
N ALA A 8 -19.23 9.60 -49.91
CA ALA A 8 -17.84 9.31 -50.32
C ALA A 8 -16.97 10.44 -50.92
N GLY A 9 -15.69 10.62 -50.58
CA GLY A 9 -14.70 9.83 -49.84
C GLY A 9 -13.29 10.15 -50.41
N ALA A 10 -12.28 10.24 -49.53
CA ALA A 10 -10.83 10.34 -49.79
C ALA A 10 -10.33 11.69 -50.40
N TYR A 11 -9.22 12.31 -49.96
CA TYR A 11 -7.93 11.79 -49.52
C TYR A 11 -7.30 12.65 -48.40
N PHE A 12 -6.51 12.00 -47.55
CA PHE A 12 -5.72 12.58 -46.45
C PHE A 12 -4.22 12.41 -46.77
N GLU A 13 -3.50 13.50 -46.88
CA GLU A 13 -2.04 13.69 -46.72
C GLU A 13 -1.98 15.08 -46.04
N GLY A 14 -1.47 15.30 -44.83
CA GLY A 14 -0.33 14.74 -44.14
C GLY A 14 0.56 15.92 -43.77
N TYR A 15 0.44 16.47 -42.54
CA TYR A 15 1.47 17.28 -41.89
C TYR A 15 1.30 17.20 -40.36
N ASP A 16 2.41 16.95 -39.70
CA ASP A 16 2.65 16.81 -38.27
C ASP A 16 2.58 18.13 -37.48
N ASP A 17 2.42 17.94 -36.16
CA ASP A 17 2.82 18.78 -35.02
C ASP A 17 1.77 19.72 -34.38
N PRO A 18 1.87 20.00 -33.06
CA PRO A 18 0.86 19.64 -32.08
C PRO A 18 0.17 20.90 -31.51
N GLY A 19 -0.94 20.69 -30.84
CA GLY A 19 -1.64 21.77 -30.15
C GLY A 19 -0.76 22.41 -29.08
N ASP A 20 -0.40 23.67 -29.31
CA ASP A 20 -0.05 24.62 -28.25
C ASP A 20 -1.25 24.75 -27.31
N GLY A 21 -1.20 24.01 -26.21
CA GLY A 21 -1.97 24.31 -25.03
C GLY A 21 -1.41 25.59 -24.42
N TYR A 22 -2.21 26.63 -24.39
CA TYR A 22 -1.98 27.83 -23.59
C TYR A 22 -1.66 27.40 -22.15
N VAL A 23 -0.38 27.50 -21.76
CA VAL A 23 0.05 27.49 -20.37
C VAL A 23 -0.05 28.95 -19.93
N ASP A 24 -0.94 29.23 -18.98
CA ASP A 24 -0.94 30.50 -18.24
C ASP A 24 0.39 30.58 -17.46
N GLU A 25 1.43 31.11 -18.09
CA GLU A 25 2.69 31.51 -17.46
C GLU A 25 2.55 32.91 -16.87
N ASP A 26 1.70 33.05 -15.86
CA ASP A 26 1.69 34.23 -14.97
C ASP A 26 1.53 33.74 -13.51
N GLU A 27 2.40 32.83 -13.06
CA GLU A 27 2.75 32.78 -11.64
C GLU A 27 3.65 33.99 -11.36
N GLU A 28 3.05 35.14 -11.06
CA GLU A 28 3.77 36.32 -10.58
C GLU A 28 4.71 35.89 -9.44
N GLU A 29 6.02 36.03 -9.66
CA GLU A 29 7.05 35.65 -8.71
C GLU A 29 6.90 36.52 -7.45
N VAL A 30 6.29 35.94 -6.40
CA VAL A 30 6.00 36.67 -5.15
C VAL A 30 7.31 37.24 -4.59
N PRO A 31 7.41 38.57 -4.38
CA PRO A 31 8.62 39.20 -3.86
C PRO A 31 9.12 38.52 -2.57
N ILE A 32 10.44 38.36 -2.44
CA ILE A 32 11.07 37.68 -1.28
C ILE A 32 10.58 38.26 0.06
N ALA A 33 10.40 39.58 0.14
CA ALA A 33 9.89 40.24 1.33
C ALA A 33 8.44 39.87 1.67
N GLU A 34 7.58 39.71 0.67
CA GLU A 34 6.19 39.25 0.87
C GLU A 34 6.15 37.78 1.28
N ARG A 35 7.03 36.95 0.70
CA ARG A 35 7.21 35.56 1.11
C ARG A 35 7.71 35.45 2.56
N GLU A 36 8.68 36.27 2.97
CA GLU A 36 9.19 36.31 4.35
C GLU A 36 8.13 36.80 5.35
N LEU A 37 7.32 37.80 4.97
CA LEU A 37 6.20 38.29 5.79
C LEU A 37 5.10 37.24 5.93
N ALA A 38 4.78 36.52 4.85
CA ALA A 38 3.83 35.42 4.86
C ALA A 38 4.35 34.24 5.70
N ASP A 39 5.63 33.87 5.53
CA ASP A 39 6.31 32.84 6.32
C ASP A 39 6.27 33.19 7.82
N ASP A 40 6.55 34.44 8.19
CA ASP A 40 6.56 34.90 9.58
C ASP A 40 5.14 35.04 10.19
N ALA A 41 4.10 35.11 9.35
CA ALA A 41 2.71 35.13 9.80
C ALA A 41 2.16 33.72 10.05
N GLU A 42 2.54 32.74 9.24
CA GLU A 42 1.95 31.40 9.25
C GLU A 42 2.25 30.61 10.53
N TRP A 43 3.53 30.52 10.94
CA TRP A 43 3.89 29.80 12.16
C TRP A 43 3.28 30.45 13.42
N LYS A 44 3.16 31.79 13.43
CA LYS A 44 2.51 32.52 14.53
C LYS A 44 1.03 32.21 14.61
N LEU A 45 0.36 32.09 13.47
CA LEU A 45 -1.05 31.71 13.40
C LEU A 45 -1.25 30.27 13.91
N ILE A 46 -0.43 29.32 13.48
CA ILE A 46 -0.48 27.93 13.97
C ILE A 46 -0.28 27.88 15.49
N GLN A 47 0.71 28.59 16.01
CA GLN A 47 0.97 28.67 17.46
C GLN A 47 -0.21 29.28 18.21
N LYS A 48 -0.74 30.40 17.73
CA LYS A 48 -1.88 31.08 18.34
C LYS A 48 -3.13 30.19 18.37
N ASN A 49 -3.44 29.54 17.26
CA ASN A 49 -4.56 28.60 17.17
C ASN A 49 -4.38 27.43 18.13
N THR A 50 -3.19 26.84 18.15
CA THR A 50 -2.88 25.70 19.02
C THR A 50 -3.02 26.06 20.50
N PHE A 51 -2.50 27.23 20.90
CA PHE A 51 -2.59 27.72 22.27
C PHE A 51 -4.03 28.09 22.65
N THR A 52 -4.82 28.59 21.71
CA THR A 52 -6.25 28.87 21.90
C THR A 52 -7.02 27.58 22.15
N ARG A 53 -6.80 26.53 21.34
CA ARG A 53 -7.42 25.21 21.53
C ARG A 53 -6.99 24.58 22.86
N TRP A 54 -5.71 24.68 23.22
CA TRP A 54 -5.20 24.21 24.51
C TRP A 54 -5.89 24.92 25.69
N ALA A 55 -6.01 26.25 25.66
CA ALA A 55 -6.70 26.99 26.70
C ALA A 55 -8.17 26.57 26.80
N ASN A 56 -8.84 26.39 25.66
CA ASN A 56 -10.22 25.93 25.61
C ASN A 56 -10.41 24.53 26.19
N GLU A 57 -9.47 23.61 26.04
CA GLU A 57 -9.55 22.28 26.66
C GLU A 57 -9.68 22.37 28.18
N HIS A 58 -8.93 23.29 28.81
CA HIS A 58 -8.98 23.53 30.25
C HIS A 58 -10.19 24.37 30.69
N LEU A 59 -10.65 25.29 29.85
CA LEU A 59 -11.82 26.15 30.12
C LEU A 59 -13.16 25.41 29.97
N LYS A 60 -13.23 24.29 29.24
CA LYS A 60 -14.43 23.43 29.17
C LYS A 60 -15.01 23.11 30.54
N THR A 61 -14.14 22.87 31.52
CA THR A 61 -14.54 22.55 32.92
C THR A 61 -15.24 23.71 33.64
N LYS A 62 -15.02 24.95 33.19
CA LYS A 62 -15.63 26.18 33.71
C LYS A 62 -16.85 26.62 32.91
N GLY A 63 -17.10 26.01 31.75
CA GLY A 63 -18.16 26.42 30.81
C GLY A 63 -17.87 27.75 30.11
N THR A 64 -16.60 28.16 30.01
CA THR A 64 -16.14 29.34 29.29
C THR A 64 -15.25 28.95 28.11
N SER A 65 -15.03 29.86 27.17
CA SER A 65 -14.16 29.66 26.01
C SER A 65 -13.53 30.99 25.56
N VAL A 66 -12.40 30.87 24.87
CA VAL A 66 -11.70 31.94 24.16
C VAL A 66 -11.78 31.67 22.65
N ASP A 67 -12.12 32.69 21.87
CA ASP A 67 -12.06 32.65 20.41
C ASP A 67 -10.70 33.17 19.94
N ASP A 68 -10.18 34.20 20.61
CA ASP A 68 -8.88 34.77 20.33
C ASP A 68 -8.15 35.12 21.63
N ILE A 69 -7.15 34.31 21.98
CA ILE A 69 -6.32 34.52 23.18
C ILE A 69 -5.62 35.88 23.24
N GLN A 70 -5.44 36.58 22.10
CA GLN A 70 -4.89 37.92 22.09
C GLN A 70 -5.81 38.93 22.77
N PHE A 71 -7.13 38.80 22.59
CA PHE A 71 -8.11 39.78 23.03
C PHE A 71 -8.94 39.31 24.22
N ASP A 72 -9.25 38.01 24.29
CA ASP A 72 -10.23 37.49 25.24
C ASP A 72 -9.69 37.35 26.67
N PHE A 73 -8.37 37.50 26.86
CA PHE A 73 -7.74 37.60 28.17
C PHE A 73 -7.58 39.04 28.67
N ALA A 74 -7.90 40.05 27.86
CA ALA A 74 -7.61 41.45 28.17
C ALA A 74 -8.37 42.00 29.38
N ASP A 75 -9.46 41.36 29.82
CA ASP A 75 -10.19 41.74 31.02
C ASP A 75 -9.82 40.94 32.28
N GLY A 76 -8.96 39.93 32.10
CA GLY A 76 -8.46 39.02 33.12
C GLY A 76 -9.42 37.90 33.55
N LEU A 77 -10.70 37.91 33.17
CA LEU A 77 -11.68 36.94 33.68
C LEU A 77 -11.42 35.52 33.16
N ARG A 78 -11.25 35.38 31.84
CA ARG A 78 -10.95 34.07 31.24
C ARG A 78 -9.56 33.56 31.60
N LEU A 79 -8.62 34.48 31.84
CA LEU A 79 -7.28 34.13 32.32
C LEU A 79 -7.35 33.58 33.74
N ILE A 80 -8.15 34.20 34.62
CA ILE A 80 -8.45 33.67 35.95
C ILE A 80 -9.05 32.27 35.84
N ASP A 81 -10.12 32.09 35.05
CA ASP A 81 -10.76 30.77 34.88
C ASP A 81 -9.76 29.70 34.42
N LEU A 82 -8.89 30.04 33.47
CA LEU A 82 -7.84 29.14 32.99
C LEU A 82 -6.87 28.74 34.11
N ILE A 83 -6.36 29.71 34.88
CA ILE A 83 -5.41 29.42 35.97
C ILE A 83 -6.10 28.66 37.10
N GLU A 84 -7.36 28.93 37.41
CA GLU A 84 -8.11 28.13 38.38
C GLU A 84 -8.28 26.68 37.92
N SER A 85 -8.51 26.44 36.62
CA SER A 85 -8.61 25.09 36.05
C SER A 85 -7.27 24.35 36.09
N LEU A 86 -6.16 25.03 35.84
CA LEU A 86 -4.81 24.44 35.83
C LEU A 86 -4.27 24.17 37.25
N SER A 87 -4.37 25.14 38.14
CA SER A 87 -3.82 25.05 39.50
C SER A 87 -4.76 24.35 40.50
N GLY A 88 -6.06 24.30 40.19
CA GLY A 88 -7.09 23.90 41.14
C GLY A 88 -7.38 24.92 42.25
N GLN A 89 -6.68 26.06 42.28
CA GLN A 89 -6.86 27.12 43.28
C GLN A 89 -7.93 28.12 42.85
N LYS A 90 -8.60 28.77 43.80
CA LYS A 90 -9.65 29.78 43.52
C LYS A 90 -9.24 31.18 43.93
N PHE A 91 -9.53 32.17 43.08
CA PHE A 91 -9.26 33.58 43.35
C PHE A 91 -10.44 34.23 44.10
N ARG A 92 -10.14 35.06 45.11
CA ARG A 92 -11.16 35.66 46.00
C ARG A 92 -11.58 37.08 45.62
N HIS A 93 -10.65 37.92 45.19
CA HIS A 93 -10.87 39.37 45.03
C HIS A 93 -11.07 39.79 43.56
N VAL A 94 -11.76 38.96 42.78
CA VAL A 94 -11.90 39.16 41.32
C VAL A 94 -12.89 40.28 40.99
N ASN A 95 -12.48 41.23 40.16
CA ASN A 95 -13.39 42.20 39.54
C ASN A 95 -14.23 41.50 38.48
N ARG A 96 -15.45 41.06 38.84
CA ARG A 96 -16.34 40.25 37.98
C ARG A 96 -16.96 40.98 36.79
N LYS A 97 -16.92 42.32 36.79
CA LYS A 97 -17.42 43.19 35.71
C LYS A 97 -16.41 44.33 35.48
N PRO A 98 -15.21 44.03 34.95
CA PRO A 98 -14.13 45.00 34.86
C PRO A 98 -14.36 45.96 33.66
N SER A 99 -15.21 46.97 33.86
CA SER A 99 -15.51 47.99 32.83
C SER A 99 -14.38 49.00 32.67
N PHE A 100 -13.64 49.29 33.75
CA PHE A 100 -12.53 50.23 33.72
C PHE A 100 -11.20 49.52 33.52
N ARG A 101 -10.28 50.16 32.79
CA ARG A 101 -8.92 49.64 32.56
C ARG A 101 -8.22 49.24 33.87
N THR A 102 -8.36 50.04 34.92
CA THR A 102 -7.77 49.75 36.24
C THR A 102 -8.25 48.42 36.82
N GLN A 103 -9.55 48.10 36.69
CA GLN A 103 -10.10 46.83 37.17
C GLN A 103 -9.58 45.62 36.38
N LYS A 104 -9.37 45.80 35.06
CA LYS A 104 -8.75 44.78 34.21
C LYS A 104 -7.29 44.53 34.62
N LEU A 105 -6.52 45.60 34.84
CA LEU A 105 -5.15 45.52 35.32
C LEU A 105 -5.04 44.85 36.70
N GLU A 106 -5.97 45.13 37.61
CA GLU A 106 -6.05 44.48 38.93
C GLU A 106 -6.29 42.97 38.81
N ASN A 107 -7.24 42.54 37.96
CA ASN A 107 -7.50 41.12 37.70
C ASN A 107 -6.24 40.42 37.19
N VAL A 108 -5.60 40.99 36.16
CA VAL A 108 -4.42 40.39 35.55
C VAL A 108 -3.22 40.38 36.52
N THR A 109 -2.99 41.47 37.25
CA THR A 109 -1.89 41.57 38.24
C THR A 109 -2.03 40.49 39.31
N MET A 110 -3.25 40.21 39.76
CA MET A 110 -3.51 39.13 40.71
C MET A 110 -3.08 37.77 40.17
N VAL A 111 -3.40 37.47 38.91
CA VAL A 111 -2.98 36.22 38.26
C VAL A 111 -1.47 36.13 38.14
N LEU A 112 -0.81 37.17 37.65
CA LEU A 112 0.65 37.16 37.46
C LEU A 112 1.38 36.96 38.79
N ARG A 113 0.96 37.65 39.86
CA ARG A 113 1.51 37.43 41.20
C ARG A 113 1.29 36.02 41.71
N PHE A 114 0.11 35.45 41.48
CA PHE A 114 -0.16 34.06 41.87
C PHE A 114 0.80 33.08 41.16
N LEU A 115 1.01 33.25 39.86
CA LEU A 115 1.91 32.39 39.09
C LEU A 115 3.37 32.49 39.58
N GLU A 116 3.84 33.69 39.94
CA GLU A 116 5.21 33.88 40.45
C GLU A 116 5.37 33.43 41.90
N GLU A 117 4.46 33.83 42.78
CA GLU A 117 4.61 33.67 44.23
C GLU A 117 4.15 32.29 44.73
N GLN A 118 3.11 31.71 44.13
CA GLN A 118 2.48 30.47 44.60
C GLN A 118 2.89 29.27 43.74
N GLU A 119 2.89 29.42 42.41
CA GLU A 119 3.25 28.34 41.48
C GLU A 119 4.75 28.33 41.14
N GLY A 120 5.49 29.38 41.50
CA GLY A 120 6.94 29.47 41.33
C GLY A 120 7.40 29.64 39.88
N LEU A 121 6.54 30.13 38.99
CA LEU A 121 6.90 30.38 37.60
C LEU A 121 7.80 31.61 37.47
N ARG A 122 8.81 31.51 36.61
CA ARG A 122 9.63 32.67 36.21
C ARG A 122 9.01 33.34 34.99
N LEU A 123 8.22 34.37 35.22
CA LEU A 123 7.65 35.18 34.14
C LEU A 123 8.72 36.17 33.65
N VAL A 124 8.99 36.18 32.34
CA VAL A 124 10.05 37.00 31.75
C VAL A 124 9.43 38.12 30.94
N ASN A 125 9.68 39.38 31.37
CA ASN A 125 9.30 40.60 30.64
C ASN A 125 7.81 40.67 30.27
N ILE A 126 6.92 40.31 31.20
CA ILE A 126 5.48 40.46 31.03
C ILE A 126 4.87 41.08 32.28
N ASP A 127 4.02 42.09 32.09
CA ASP A 127 3.21 42.68 33.15
C ASP A 127 1.73 42.73 32.77
N SER A 128 0.91 43.30 33.64
CA SER A 128 -0.55 43.36 33.44
C SER A 128 -0.95 44.25 32.26
N THR A 129 -0.16 45.26 31.91
CA THR A 129 -0.43 46.14 30.78
C THR A 129 -0.30 45.38 29.46
N ASP A 130 0.65 44.45 29.35
CA ASP A 130 0.87 43.68 28.13
C ASP A 130 -0.34 42.82 27.75
N ILE A 131 -1.05 42.28 28.75
CA ILE A 131 -2.23 41.45 28.53
C ILE A 131 -3.46 42.33 28.26
N VAL A 132 -3.67 43.37 29.06
CA VAL A 132 -4.80 44.30 28.87
C VAL A 132 -4.70 45.06 27.54
N ASP A 133 -3.49 45.35 27.08
CA ASP A 133 -3.20 46.00 25.78
C ASP A 133 -3.01 45.02 24.63
N CYS A 134 -3.32 43.73 24.85
CA CYS A 134 -3.39 42.73 23.79
C CYS A 134 -2.05 42.54 23.03
N ARG A 135 -0.91 42.56 23.75
CA ARG A 135 0.44 42.35 23.19
C ARG A 135 0.65 40.87 22.85
N THR A 136 0.29 40.49 21.62
CA THR A 136 0.28 39.10 21.12
C THR A 136 1.53 38.30 21.49
N LYS A 137 2.74 38.84 21.24
CA LYS A 137 4.00 38.12 21.50
C LYS A 137 4.19 37.75 22.98
N LEU A 138 3.81 38.65 23.88
CA LEU A 138 3.96 38.45 25.33
C LEU A 138 2.86 37.53 25.85
N ILE A 139 1.63 37.66 25.35
CA ILE A 139 0.53 36.74 25.66
C ILE A 139 0.89 35.30 25.24
N LEU A 140 1.36 35.09 24.01
CA LEU A 140 1.83 33.77 23.56
C LEU A 140 3.00 33.26 24.42
N GLY A 141 3.91 34.14 24.85
CA GLY A 141 4.97 33.81 25.79
C GLY A 141 4.46 33.32 27.15
N LEU A 142 3.44 33.97 27.70
CA LEU A 142 2.78 33.55 28.93
C LEU A 142 2.11 32.20 28.77
N ILE A 143 1.28 32.02 27.74
CA ILE A 143 0.57 30.75 27.51
C ILE A 143 1.56 29.60 27.31
N TRP A 144 2.66 29.83 26.60
CA TRP A 144 3.74 28.85 26.51
C TRP A 144 4.34 28.50 27.88
N THR A 145 4.57 29.49 28.74
CA THR A 145 5.08 29.23 30.11
C THR A 145 4.12 28.33 30.89
N LEU A 146 2.81 28.56 30.75
CA LEU A 146 1.78 27.72 31.37
C LEU A 146 1.78 26.30 30.79
N ILE A 147 1.81 26.13 29.47
CA ILE A 147 1.89 24.82 28.81
C ILE A 147 3.14 24.05 29.27
N LEU A 148 4.30 24.70 29.23
CA LEU A 148 5.56 24.10 29.65
C LEU A 148 5.51 23.62 31.09
N HIS A 149 4.89 24.40 31.98
CA HIS A 149 4.75 24.06 33.39
C HIS A 149 3.72 22.94 33.62
N TYR A 150 2.46 23.15 33.24
CA TYR A 150 1.34 22.26 33.60
C TYR A 150 1.19 21.04 32.69
N SER A 151 1.63 21.09 31.42
CA SER A 151 1.47 19.97 30.48
C SER A 151 2.74 19.14 30.28
N ILE A 152 3.92 19.68 30.60
CA ILE A 152 5.21 19.00 30.35
C ILE A 152 6.05 18.80 31.61
N THR A 153 6.09 19.78 32.51
CA THR A 153 6.99 19.74 33.68
C THR A 153 6.34 19.04 34.87
N LEU A 154 5.14 19.47 35.28
CA LEU A 154 4.45 18.94 36.46
C LEU A 154 3.93 17.51 36.34
N PRO A 155 3.35 17.07 35.20
CA PRO A 155 2.75 15.74 35.12
C PRO A 155 3.77 14.63 35.39
N LEU A 156 3.31 13.58 36.09
CA LEU A 156 4.09 12.36 36.30
C LEU A 156 3.76 11.37 35.18
N TRP A 157 4.77 10.95 34.44
CA TRP A 157 4.60 10.01 33.33
C TRP A 157 4.99 8.60 33.77
N GLU A 158 4.20 7.61 33.36
CA GLU A 158 4.47 6.22 33.72
C GLU A 158 5.82 5.76 33.14
N GLY A 159 6.63 5.11 33.98
CA GLY A 159 7.93 4.56 33.58
C GLY A 159 9.12 5.49 33.77
N GLU A 160 8.97 6.65 34.43
CA GLU A 160 10.10 7.51 34.80
C GLU A 160 10.71 7.12 36.15
N ASP A 161 12.03 6.88 36.15
CA ASP A 161 12.83 6.73 37.38
C ASP A 161 13.22 8.11 37.94
N TYR A 162 12.78 8.40 39.16
CA TYR A 162 13.04 9.69 39.85
C TYR A 162 14.49 9.88 40.34
N ASN A 163 15.39 8.93 40.10
CA ASN A 163 16.77 9.00 40.55
C ASN A 163 17.67 9.81 39.60
N GLN A 164 17.30 11.04 39.31
CA GLN A 164 18.15 11.96 38.58
C GLN A 164 18.74 12.99 39.53
N GLY A 165 20.07 13.03 39.58
CA GLY A 165 20.83 14.02 40.36
C GLY A 165 20.58 15.47 39.90
N SER A 166 21.37 16.39 40.42
CA SER A 166 21.14 17.84 40.49
C SER A 166 20.89 18.61 39.18
N THR A 167 20.97 17.97 38.01
CA THR A 167 20.62 18.56 36.72
C THR A 167 19.90 17.52 35.84
N GLY A 168 18.59 17.37 36.03
CA GLY A 168 17.73 16.58 35.13
C GLY A 168 17.59 17.20 33.73
N PRO A 169 16.99 16.48 32.77
CA PRO A 169 16.78 16.96 31.41
C PRO A 169 15.84 18.17 31.41
N THR A 170 16.01 19.03 30.40
CA THR A 170 15.02 20.08 30.13
C THR A 170 13.66 19.44 29.78
N PRO A 171 12.53 20.14 29.99
CA PRO A 171 11.21 19.59 29.64
C PRO A 171 11.10 19.13 28.18
N LYS A 172 11.77 19.84 27.27
CA LYS A 172 11.88 19.45 25.85
C LYS A 172 12.61 18.10 25.69
N GLN A 173 13.76 17.94 26.33
CA GLN A 173 14.53 16.70 26.28
C GLN A 173 13.76 15.55 26.93
N ARG A 174 13.06 15.80 28.05
CA ARG A 174 12.20 14.82 28.72
C ARG A 174 11.12 14.30 27.76
N LEU A 175 10.36 15.20 27.11
CA LEU A 175 9.34 14.83 26.14
C LEU A 175 9.92 14.06 24.95
N LEU A 176 11.05 14.52 24.40
CA LEU A 176 11.69 13.87 23.25
C LEU A 176 12.18 12.45 23.61
N SER A 177 12.72 12.26 24.81
CA SER A 177 13.12 10.94 25.31
C SER A 177 11.92 10.02 25.47
N TRP A 178 10.80 10.52 26.03
CA TRP A 178 9.58 9.74 26.15
C TRP A 178 9.05 9.31 24.77
N LEU A 179 8.99 10.23 23.81
CA LEU A 179 8.54 9.94 22.45
C LEU A 179 9.42 8.87 21.79
N ASN A 180 10.74 8.98 21.89
CA ASN A 180 11.66 7.99 21.33
C ASN A 180 11.62 6.64 22.05
N SER A 181 11.22 6.58 23.31
CA SER A 181 10.98 5.30 24.00
C SER A 181 9.79 4.53 23.38
N LYS A 182 8.80 5.25 22.84
CA LYS A 182 7.66 4.67 22.10
C LYS A 182 8.00 4.41 20.63
N LEU A 183 8.78 5.30 20.02
CA LEU A 183 9.09 5.32 18.59
C LEU A 183 10.39 4.57 18.23
N MET A 184 10.62 3.38 18.79
CA MET A 184 11.86 2.62 18.57
C MET A 184 12.19 2.37 17.09
N GLU A 185 11.17 2.13 16.26
CA GLU A 185 11.33 1.86 14.82
C GLU A 185 11.31 3.12 13.95
N ARG A 186 10.89 4.27 14.51
CA ARG A 186 10.79 5.55 13.80
C ARG A 186 11.20 6.71 14.73
N PRO A 187 12.47 6.77 15.16
CA PRO A 187 12.92 7.78 16.11
C PRO A 187 12.85 9.19 15.50
N VAL A 188 12.56 10.16 16.36
CA VAL A 188 12.43 11.59 16.04
C VAL A 188 13.49 12.41 16.77
N LYS A 189 13.93 13.50 16.15
CA LYS A 189 15.02 14.37 16.62
C LYS A 189 14.53 15.78 16.95
N ASN A 190 13.39 16.19 16.40
CA ASN A 190 12.83 17.53 16.56
C ASN A 190 11.30 17.49 16.75
N PHE A 191 10.74 18.65 17.07
CA PHE A 191 9.30 18.88 17.19
C PHE A 191 8.76 19.69 16.00
N THR A 192 9.36 19.52 14.82
CA THR A 192 8.95 20.22 13.60
C THR A 192 8.86 19.23 12.44
N THR A 193 9.89 19.15 11.61
CA THR A 193 9.87 18.48 10.31
C THR A 193 9.73 16.97 10.38
N ASP A 194 10.17 16.33 11.47
CA ASP A 194 10.10 14.86 11.61
C ASP A 194 8.66 14.34 11.68
N TRP A 195 7.70 15.22 11.94
CA TRP A 195 6.27 14.93 12.03
C TRP A 195 5.51 15.23 10.74
N ASN A 196 6.12 15.98 9.81
CA ASN A 196 5.37 16.56 8.69
C ASN A 196 4.89 15.53 7.65
N ASP A 197 5.44 14.32 7.62
CA ASP A 197 4.95 13.27 6.71
C ASP A 197 3.76 12.47 7.26
N GLY A 198 3.35 12.74 8.50
CA GLY A 198 2.25 12.08 9.20
C GLY A 198 2.54 10.64 9.62
N THR A 199 3.68 10.05 9.25
CA THR A 199 4.01 8.66 9.60
C THR A 199 4.48 8.53 11.04
N ALA A 200 5.19 9.54 11.57
CA ALA A 200 5.63 9.56 12.97
C ALA A 200 4.46 9.60 13.96
N ILE A 201 3.41 10.38 13.67
CA ILE A 201 2.20 10.40 14.50
C ILE A 201 1.41 9.10 14.39
N GLY A 202 1.36 8.47 13.21
CA GLY A 202 0.80 7.11 13.05
C GLY A 202 1.55 6.07 13.87
N ALA A 203 2.89 6.12 13.86
CA ALA A 203 3.73 5.27 14.67
C ALA A 203 3.50 5.48 16.17
N LEU A 204 3.35 6.74 16.61
CA LEU A 204 3.12 7.08 18.01
C LEU A 204 1.75 6.56 18.49
N VAL A 205 0.70 6.77 17.70
CA VAL A 205 -0.66 6.29 18.01
C VAL A 205 -0.70 4.76 18.11
N ASP A 206 -0.06 4.04 17.18
CA ASP A 206 0.04 2.57 17.26
C ASP A 206 0.93 2.09 18.41
N ALA A 207 1.96 2.85 18.79
CA ALA A 207 2.79 2.52 19.95
C ALA A 207 2.05 2.72 21.28
N CYS A 208 1.17 3.72 21.36
CA CYS A 208 0.29 3.95 22.51
C CYS A 208 -0.82 2.90 22.60
N ALA A 209 -1.43 2.52 21.48
CA ALA A 209 -2.41 1.43 21.42
C ALA A 209 -2.26 0.62 20.11
N PRO A 210 -1.55 -0.52 20.17
CA PRO A 210 -1.34 -1.37 19.01
C PRO A 210 -2.64 -1.80 18.35
N GLY A 211 -2.78 -1.48 17.07
CA GLY A 211 -3.95 -1.77 16.25
C GLY A 211 -4.82 -0.57 15.90
N LEU A 212 -4.56 0.61 16.45
CA LEU A 212 -5.18 1.85 15.96
C LEU A 212 -4.63 2.22 14.57
N CYS A 213 -3.31 2.19 14.40
CA CYS A 213 -2.62 2.48 13.13
C CYS A 213 -1.64 1.34 12.75
N PRO A 214 -2.08 0.08 12.63
CA PRO A 214 -1.17 -1.07 12.51
C PRO A 214 -0.30 -1.07 11.25
N ASP A 215 -0.76 -0.38 10.21
CA ASP A 215 -0.19 -0.29 8.87
C ASP A 215 0.65 0.97 8.66
N TRP A 216 0.97 1.74 9.71
CA TRP A 216 1.72 3.00 9.61
C TRP A 216 3.07 2.87 8.87
N ARG A 217 3.67 1.67 8.88
CA ARG A 217 4.95 1.36 8.18
C ARG A 217 4.81 1.33 6.66
N GLU A 218 3.59 1.09 6.17
CA GLU A 218 3.26 1.04 4.74
C GLU A 218 2.74 2.39 4.24
N TRP A 219 2.54 3.36 5.13
CA TRP A 219 2.05 4.67 4.73
C TRP A 219 3.07 5.40 3.86
N GLU A 220 2.59 5.95 2.76
CA GLU A 220 3.42 6.71 1.84
C GLU A 220 3.73 8.10 2.44
N PRO A 221 5.01 8.50 2.59
CA PRO A 221 5.37 9.81 3.15
C PRO A 221 4.85 11.01 2.36
N LYS A 222 4.48 10.81 1.09
CA LYS A 222 3.87 11.84 0.24
C LYS A 222 2.39 12.10 0.61
N GLN A 223 1.70 11.13 1.21
CA GLN A 223 0.29 11.24 1.63
C GLN A 223 0.15 11.91 3.01
N LYS A 224 0.89 13.02 3.22
CA LYS A 224 1.08 13.69 4.51
C LYS A 224 -0.24 13.94 5.26
N LEU A 225 -1.19 14.59 4.59
CA LEU A 225 -2.48 14.98 5.19
C LEU A 225 -3.33 13.77 5.56
N ARG A 226 -3.38 12.76 4.68
CA ARG A 226 -4.10 11.51 4.95
C ARG A 226 -3.52 10.80 6.18
N ASN A 227 -2.19 10.66 6.23
CA ASN A 227 -1.48 10.01 7.34
C ASN A 227 -1.75 10.71 8.67
N ALA A 228 -1.57 12.03 8.72
CA ALA A 228 -1.82 12.83 9.93
C ALA A 228 -3.30 12.77 10.35
N THR A 229 -4.23 12.92 9.40
CA THR A 229 -5.67 12.87 9.67
C THR A 229 -6.11 11.52 10.23
N GLU A 230 -5.64 10.41 9.64
CA GLU A 230 -5.97 9.06 10.11
C GLU A 230 -5.49 8.83 11.55
N ALA A 231 -4.22 9.17 11.83
CA ALA A 231 -3.63 8.99 13.15
C ALA A 231 -4.27 9.90 14.21
N MET A 232 -4.41 11.19 13.94
CA MET A 232 -4.91 12.17 14.91
C MET A 232 -6.39 11.96 15.23
N ARG A 233 -7.20 11.56 14.23
CA ARG A 233 -8.59 11.15 14.48
C ARG A 233 -8.68 9.93 15.38
N ALA A 234 -7.82 8.93 15.16
CA ALA A 234 -7.78 7.76 16.02
C ALA A 234 -7.34 8.11 17.46
N ALA A 235 -6.37 9.02 17.61
CA ALA A 235 -5.93 9.51 18.91
C ALA A 235 -7.05 10.25 19.67
N GLU A 236 -7.76 11.14 18.99
CA GLU A 236 -8.89 11.87 19.59
C GLU A 236 -10.03 10.94 19.99
N GLN A 237 -10.42 10.04 19.09
CA GLN A 237 -11.56 9.16 19.32
C GLN A 237 -11.27 8.13 20.42
N TRP A 238 -10.08 7.51 20.40
CA TRP A 238 -9.79 6.31 21.19
C TRP A 238 -8.72 6.48 22.26
N LEU A 239 -7.91 7.54 22.23
CA LEU A 239 -6.84 7.79 23.21
C LEU A 239 -7.10 9.03 24.09
N GLU A 240 -8.25 9.69 23.92
CA GLU A 240 -8.58 10.94 24.62
C GLU A 240 -7.58 12.07 24.38
N VAL A 241 -6.99 12.11 23.18
CA VAL A 241 -6.03 13.16 22.78
C VAL A 241 -6.72 14.15 21.84
N PRO A 242 -7.27 15.27 22.33
CA PRO A 242 -7.92 16.26 21.48
C PRO A 242 -6.93 16.94 20.52
N GLN A 243 -7.43 17.30 19.34
CA GLN A 243 -6.63 17.91 18.26
C GLN A 243 -6.34 19.40 18.53
N LEU A 244 -5.40 19.66 19.44
CA LEU A 244 -4.94 21.02 19.75
C LEU A 244 -4.26 21.68 18.54
N ILE A 245 -3.53 20.89 17.77
CA ILE A 245 -3.07 21.23 16.41
C ILE A 245 -3.91 20.43 15.43
N HIS A 246 -4.26 21.01 14.27
CA HIS A 246 -4.94 20.27 13.21
C HIS A 246 -3.96 19.50 12.31
N PRO A 247 -4.41 18.47 11.56
CA PRO A 247 -3.55 17.71 10.66
C PRO A 247 -2.80 18.58 9.65
N GLU A 248 -3.47 19.57 9.06
CA GLU A 248 -2.91 20.54 8.11
C GLU A 248 -1.81 21.41 8.75
N GLU A 249 -2.02 21.79 10.02
CA GLU A 249 -1.07 22.58 10.80
C GLU A 249 0.15 21.73 11.22
N MET A 250 -0.05 20.46 11.58
CA MET A 250 1.04 19.52 11.94
C MET A 250 1.96 19.20 10.76
N ILE A 251 1.39 19.05 9.55
CA ILE A 251 2.18 18.73 8.35
C ILE A 251 2.84 19.95 7.72
N ASN A 252 2.56 21.13 8.25
CA ASN A 252 3.11 22.37 7.74
C ASN A 252 4.63 22.42 8.01
N PRO A 253 5.48 22.63 6.99
CA PRO A 253 6.93 22.74 7.17
C PRO A 253 7.38 23.92 8.04
N ARG A 254 6.50 24.88 8.29
CA ARG A 254 6.71 26.05 9.15
C ARG A 254 6.17 25.89 10.57
N VAL A 255 5.59 24.74 10.91
CA VAL A 255 5.12 24.48 12.28
C VAL A 255 6.26 24.69 13.28
N ASP A 256 5.98 25.43 14.36
CA ASP A 256 6.96 25.69 15.39
C ASP A 256 6.96 24.60 16.48
N GLU A 257 8.09 24.45 17.17
CA GLU A 257 8.25 23.42 18.19
C GLU A 257 7.24 23.55 19.33
N LYS A 258 6.80 24.76 19.69
CA LYS A 258 5.90 24.94 20.84
C LYS A 258 4.51 24.42 20.52
N ALA A 259 3.98 24.72 19.35
CA ALA A 259 2.69 24.19 18.91
C ALA A 259 2.71 22.65 18.88
N MET A 260 3.75 22.07 18.27
CA MET A 260 3.91 20.61 18.20
C MET A 260 4.05 19.98 19.59
N MET A 261 4.90 20.53 20.47
CA MET A 261 5.08 20.05 21.84
C MET A 261 3.78 20.12 22.64
N THR A 262 2.96 21.17 22.45
CA THR A 262 1.67 21.34 23.13
C THR A 262 0.72 20.19 22.82
N TYR A 263 0.67 19.76 21.55
CA TYR A 263 -0.16 18.62 21.15
C TYR A 263 0.42 17.29 21.64
N LEU A 264 1.73 17.07 21.42
CA LEU A 264 2.39 15.80 21.72
C LEU A 264 2.52 15.52 23.22
N SER A 265 2.55 16.56 24.06
CA SER A 265 2.62 16.39 25.53
C SER A 265 1.39 15.76 26.15
N GLN A 266 0.32 15.56 25.38
CA GLN A 266 -0.89 14.85 25.84
C GLN A 266 -0.71 13.32 25.84
N PHE A 267 0.12 12.78 24.94
CA PHE A 267 0.30 11.34 24.75
C PHE A 267 0.84 10.58 25.98
N PRO A 268 1.77 11.12 26.79
CA PRO A 268 2.21 10.46 28.02
C PRO A 268 1.10 10.10 29.01
N SER A 269 -0.04 10.80 28.97
CA SER A 269 -1.20 10.55 29.82
C SER A 269 -2.40 9.98 29.07
N ALA A 270 -2.23 9.63 27.79
CA ALA A 270 -3.28 9.11 26.94
C ALA A 270 -3.80 7.75 27.44
N LYS A 271 -5.13 7.56 27.34
CA LYS A 271 -5.79 6.36 27.83
C LYS A 271 -6.64 5.74 26.73
N LEU A 272 -6.47 4.44 26.53
CA LEU A 272 -7.28 3.70 25.57
C LEU A 272 -8.72 3.57 26.08
N LYS A 273 -9.69 4.03 25.31
CA LYS A 273 -11.12 3.84 25.58
C LYS A 273 -11.54 2.39 25.36
N ASP A 274 -12.48 1.93 26.18
CA ASP A 274 -13.11 0.63 26.02
C ASP A 274 -13.81 0.50 24.66
N GLY A 275 -13.69 -0.68 24.04
CA GLY A 275 -14.31 -0.97 22.74
C GLY A 275 -13.58 -0.38 21.53
N ALA A 276 -12.35 0.11 21.69
CA ALA A 276 -11.54 0.57 20.57
C ALA A 276 -11.39 -0.50 19.47
N PRO A 277 -11.55 -0.15 18.19
CA PRO A 277 -11.51 -1.08 17.06
C PRO A 277 -10.05 -1.41 16.70
N LEU A 278 -9.36 -2.14 17.60
CA LEU A 278 -7.98 -2.54 17.41
C LEU A 278 -7.88 -3.56 16.27
N ARG A 279 -7.23 -3.15 15.19
CA ARG A 279 -6.96 -4.00 14.03
C ARG A 279 -5.70 -4.82 14.30
N PRO A 280 -5.71 -6.16 14.12
CA PRO A 280 -4.49 -6.94 14.23
C PRO A 280 -3.46 -6.48 13.18
N ARG A 281 -2.18 -6.46 13.58
CA ARG A 281 -1.08 -6.18 12.66
C ARG A 281 -1.03 -7.22 11.54
N ALA A 282 -0.49 -6.79 10.40
CA ALA A 282 -0.22 -7.67 9.28
C ALA A 282 0.62 -8.89 9.73
N ASN A 283 0.13 -10.09 9.44
CA ASN A 283 0.85 -11.34 9.68
C ASN A 283 1.09 -12.10 8.37
N PRO A 284 2.26 -11.91 7.72
CA PRO A 284 2.61 -12.61 6.48
C PRO A 284 2.57 -14.14 6.61
N ALA A 285 2.78 -14.69 7.82
CA ALA A 285 2.73 -16.14 8.04
C ALA A 285 1.30 -16.71 8.01
N SER A 286 0.28 -15.85 8.10
CA SER A 286 -1.13 -16.23 7.95
C SER A 286 -1.62 -16.15 6.50
N VAL A 287 -0.78 -15.67 5.57
CA VAL A 287 -1.10 -15.65 4.13
C VAL A 287 -0.80 -17.03 3.54
N ARG A 288 -1.73 -17.54 2.72
CA ARG A 288 -1.56 -18.78 1.98
C ARG A 288 -1.58 -18.50 0.49
N ALA A 289 -0.70 -19.14 -0.27
CA ALA A 289 -0.72 -19.09 -1.72
C ALA A 289 -0.78 -20.51 -2.28
N TYR A 290 -1.66 -20.74 -3.26
CA TYR A 290 -1.91 -22.07 -3.82
C TYR A 290 -2.45 -22.00 -5.25
N GLY A 291 -2.24 -23.07 -6.02
CA GLY A 291 -2.76 -23.22 -7.38
C GLY A 291 -1.67 -23.65 -8.37
N PRO A 292 -2.07 -24.07 -9.60
CA PRO A 292 -1.16 -24.68 -10.57
C PRO A 292 0.10 -23.86 -10.86
N GLY A 293 0.00 -22.53 -10.90
CA GLY A 293 1.12 -21.64 -11.17
C GLY A 293 2.18 -21.57 -10.07
N LEU A 294 1.98 -22.23 -8.92
CA LEU A 294 2.97 -22.35 -7.84
C LEU A 294 3.45 -23.80 -7.66
N GLU A 295 2.85 -24.75 -8.37
CA GLU A 295 3.24 -26.16 -8.26
C GLU A 295 4.64 -26.38 -8.86
N PRO A 296 5.46 -27.28 -8.31
CA PRO A 296 6.82 -27.50 -8.78
C PRO A 296 6.95 -27.95 -10.24
N LYS A 297 5.88 -28.51 -10.83
CA LYS A 297 5.82 -29.06 -12.19
C LYS A 297 4.43 -28.84 -12.81
N GLY A 298 4.33 -29.04 -14.13
CA GLY A 298 3.05 -29.02 -14.88
C GLY A 298 2.73 -27.69 -15.57
N ASN A 299 3.54 -26.66 -15.36
CA ASN A 299 3.45 -25.40 -16.12
C ASN A 299 4.25 -25.51 -17.42
N LYS A 300 3.76 -24.87 -18.49
CA LYS A 300 4.33 -24.95 -19.85
C LYS A 300 4.56 -23.56 -20.44
N VAL A 301 5.58 -23.44 -21.29
CA VAL A 301 5.85 -22.21 -22.05
C VAL A 301 4.60 -21.79 -22.84
N GLY A 302 4.26 -20.50 -22.76
CA GLY A 302 3.12 -19.90 -23.46
C GLY A 302 1.74 -20.17 -22.81
N MET A 303 1.65 -21.02 -21.78
CA MET A 303 0.40 -21.31 -21.10
C MET A 303 0.28 -20.51 -19.79
N PRO A 304 -0.88 -19.90 -19.48
CA PRO A 304 -1.06 -19.14 -18.24
C PRO A 304 -0.89 -20.00 -16.97
N ALA A 305 0.08 -19.64 -16.14
CA ALA A 305 0.32 -20.21 -14.82
C ALA A 305 -0.50 -19.43 -13.77
N ARG A 306 -1.59 -20.03 -13.29
CA ARG A 306 -2.59 -19.37 -12.42
C ARG A 306 -2.47 -19.82 -10.97
N PHE A 307 -2.62 -18.90 -10.03
CA PHE A 307 -2.66 -19.20 -8.60
C PHE A 307 -3.48 -18.17 -7.83
N THR A 308 -3.75 -18.47 -6.56
CA THR A 308 -4.53 -17.62 -5.64
C THR A 308 -3.71 -17.29 -4.41
N ILE A 309 -3.80 -16.05 -3.94
CA ILE A 309 -3.27 -15.60 -2.65
C ILE A 309 -4.47 -15.33 -1.72
N ASP A 310 -4.49 -16.00 -0.57
CA ASP A 310 -5.49 -15.85 0.48
C ASP A 310 -4.85 -15.16 1.70
N ALA A 311 -5.19 -13.89 1.90
CA ALA A 311 -4.76 -13.06 3.02
C ALA A 311 -5.93 -12.75 3.98
N SER A 312 -7.03 -13.52 3.96
CA SER A 312 -8.23 -13.23 4.75
C SER A 312 -7.96 -13.17 6.26
N SER A 313 -6.96 -13.91 6.73
CA SER A 313 -6.57 -14.00 8.15
C SER A 313 -5.27 -13.25 8.47
N ALA A 314 -4.72 -12.50 7.53
CA ALA A 314 -3.41 -11.86 7.67
C ALA A 314 -3.47 -10.41 8.17
N GLY A 315 -4.65 -9.86 8.44
CA GLY A 315 -4.81 -8.43 8.72
C GLY A 315 -4.81 -7.58 7.45
N LYS A 316 -4.67 -6.26 7.58
CA LYS A 316 -4.52 -5.36 6.43
C LYS A 316 -3.04 -5.29 6.02
N GLY A 317 -2.78 -5.32 4.72
CA GLY A 317 -1.45 -5.19 4.14
C GLY A 317 -1.51 -5.33 2.61
N SER A 318 -0.50 -4.78 1.93
CA SER A 318 -0.36 -4.88 0.48
C SER A 318 0.24 -6.23 0.05
N VAL A 319 -0.20 -6.74 -1.10
CA VAL A 319 0.36 -7.95 -1.74
C VAL A 319 1.29 -7.54 -2.89
N GLU A 320 2.49 -8.10 -2.92
CA GLU A 320 3.46 -7.95 -4.02
C GLU A 320 3.84 -9.35 -4.54
N VAL A 321 3.83 -9.53 -5.86
CA VAL A 321 4.31 -10.75 -6.52
C VAL A 321 5.45 -10.40 -7.46
N ILE A 322 6.57 -11.11 -7.33
CA ILE A 322 7.73 -10.98 -8.21
C ILE A 322 8.00 -12.34 -8.83
N VAL A 323 7.80 -12.46 -10.15
CA VAL A 323 8.12 -13.67 -10.92
C VAL A 323 9.47 -13.47 -11.58
N LEU A 324 10.44 -14.35 -11.28
CA LEU A 324 11.76 -14.35 -11.89
C LEU A 324 11.90 -15.56 -12.81
N ASN A 325 12.26 -15.31 -14.07
CA ASN A 325 12.57 -16.37 -15.03
C ASN A 325 13.93 -17.04 -14.71
N PRO A 326 14.32 -18.11 -15.43
CA PRO A 326 15.58 -18.83 -15.20
C PRO A 326 16.85 -17.96 -15.34
N LYS A 327 16.76 -16.82 -16.04
CA LYS A 327 17.86 -15.84 -16.16
C LYS A 327 17.85 -14.80 -15.04
N GLY A 328 16.92 -14.88 -14.10
CA GLY A 328 16.73 -13.91 -13.03
C GLY A 328 16.03 -12.62 -13.45
N GLN A 329 15.45 -12.57 -14.65
CA GLN A 329 14.71 -11.39 -15.14
C GLN A 329 13.26 -11.43 -14.68
N ARG A 330 12.67 -10.25 -14.43
CA ARG A 330 11.27 -10.14 -14.02
C ARG A 330 10.33 -10.44 -15.18
N GLU A 331 9.32 -11.25 -14.90
CA GLU A 331 8.20 -11.54 -15.80
C GLU A 331 6.93 -10.83 -15.29
N PRO A 332 6.09 -10.28 -16.19
CA PRO A 332 4.81 -9.70 -15.80
C PRO A 332 3.91 -10.74 -15.09
N CYS A 333 3.24 -10.29 -14.04
CA CYS A 333 2.25 -11.08 -13.31
C CYS A 333 1.03 -10.20 -13.06
N ASP A 334 -0.13 -10.65 -13.55
CA ASP A 334 -1.40 -9.99 -13.30
C ASP A 334 -1.87 -10.34 -11.88
N ILE A 335 -2.30 -9.34 -11.11
CA ILE A 335 -2.84 -9.51 -9.75
C ILE A 335 -4.21 -8.83 -9.71
N VAL A 336 -5.27 -9.61 -9.51
CA VAL A 336 -6.65 -9.12 -9.49
C VAL A 336 -7.27 -9.41 -8.12
N PRO A 337 -7.67 -8.38 -7.35
CA PRO A 337 -8.42 -8.58 -6.11
C PRO A 337 -9.79 -9.21 -6.38
N ASN A 338 -10.17 -10.20 -5.59
CA ASN A 338 -11.47 -10.86 -5.71
C ASN A 338 -12.56 -10.07 -4.97
N THR A 339 -13.71 -9.89 -5.61
CA THR A 339 -14.84 -9.13 -5.06
C THR A 339 -15.77 -9.97 -4.18
N ASP A 340 -15.82 -11.28 -4.42
CA ASP A 340 -16.63 -12.24 -3.67
C ASP A 340 -15.99 -12.67 -2.35
N ARG A 341 -14.65 -12.58 -2.26
CA ARG A 341 -13.85 -12.98 -1.10
C ARG A 341 -12.86 -11.89 -0.70
N PRO A 342 -13.17 -11.09 0.34
CA PRO A 342 -12.30 -10.02 0.81
C PRO A 342 -10.89 -10.50 1.11
N ASN A 343 -9.88 -9.68 0.77
CA ASN A 343 -8.46 -9.97 0.98
C ASN A 343 -7.96 -11.26 0.30
N THR A 344 -8.55 -11.63 -0.84
CA THR A 344 -8.02 -12.70 -1.71
C THR A 344 -7.74 -12.16 -3.11
N TYR A 345 -6.76 -12.74 -3.79
CA TYR A 345 -6.23 -12.24 -5.07
C TYR A 345 -6.04 -13.39 -6.05
N SER A 346 -6.53 -13.24 -7.27
CA SER A 346 -6.25 -14.12 -8.39
C SER A 346 -5.04 -13.61 -9.17
N CYS A 347 -4.04 -14.46 -9.33
CA CYS A 347 -2.78 -14.12 -9.97
C CYS A 347 -2.51 -15.00 -11.20
N ALA A 348 -1.88 -14.44 -12.23
CA ALA A 348 -1.46 -15.18 -13.41
C ALA A 348 -0.19 -14.61 -14.04
N TYR A 349 0.72 -15.48 -14.46
CA TYR A 349 1.84 -15.11 -15.33
C TYR A 349 1.93 -16.08 -16.51
N VAL A 350 2.57 -15.66 -17.60
CA VAL A 350 2.77 -16.49 -18.80
C VAL A 350 4.27 -16.75 -18.99
N PRO A 351 4.76 -17.97 -18.73
CA PRO A 351 6.18 -18.28 -18.92
C PRO A 351 6.59 -18.17 -20.39
N THR A 352 7.65 -17.42 -20.67
CA THR A 352 8.17 -17.22 -22.03
C THR A 352 9.28 -18.21 -22.42
N GLN A 353 9.86 -18.93 -21.46
CA GLN A 353 10.94 -19.88 -21.67
C GLN A 353 10.87 -21.05 -20.70
N ALA A 354 11.51 -22.17 -21.06
CA ALA A 354 11.61 -23.34 -20.19
C ALA A 354 12.67 -23.12 -19.10
N GLY A 355 12.52 -23.81 -17.96
CA GLY A 355 13.46 -23.83 -16.84
C GLY A 355 12.83 -23.50 -15.48
N GLU A 356 13.66 -23.32 -14.45
CA GLU A 356 13.22 -23.02 -13.09
C GLU A 356 12.89 -21.53 -12.93
N TYR A 357 11.63 -21.24 -12.63
CA TYR A 357 11.13 -19.93 -12.23
C TYR A 357 11.11 -19.81 -10.70
N ARG A 358 11.30 -18.59 -10.20
CA ARG A 358 11.11 -18.25 -8.78
C ARG A 358 9.96 -17.25 -8.65
N VAL A 359 8.89 -17.66 -7.99
CA VAL A 359 7.75 -16.79 -7.66
C VAL A 359 7.87 -16.36 -6.21
N ILE A 360 8.20 -15.09 -5.99
CA ILE A 360 8.33 -14.48 -4.67
C ILE A 360 7.02 -13.77 -4.35
N ILE A 361 6.41 -14.09 -3.21
CA ILE A 361 5.16 -13.47 -2.76
C ILE A 361 5.41 -12.79 -1.43
N LYS A 362 5.07 -11.50 -1.35
CA LYS A 362 5.18 -10.70 -0.14
C LYS A 362 3.83 -10.15 0.29
N PHE A 363 3.67 -10.01 1.59
CA PHE A 363 2.56 -9.34 2.25
C PHE A 363 3.12 -8.35 3.27
N ALA A 364 2.65 -7.10 3.24
CA ALA A 364 3.17 -6.04 4.12
C ALA A 364 4.72 -5.97 4.08
N THR A 365 5.29 -5.99 2.87
CA THR A 365 6.75 -5.97 2.56
C THR A 365 7.58 -7.18 2.98
N LYS A 366 6.99 -8.18 3.64
CA LYS A 366 7.67 -9.41 4.10
C LYS A 366 7.23 -10.60 3.28
N GLU A 367 8.13 -11.54 3.03
CA GLU A 367 7.80 -12.79 2.33
C GLU A 367 6.82 -13.65 3.14
N ILE A 368 5.87 -14.27 2.44
CA ILE A 368 4.92 -15.21 3.04
C ILE A 368 5.59 -16.57 3.26
N MET A 369 4.91 -17.45 3.99
CA MET A 369 5.36 -18.83 4.15
C MET A 369 5.53 -19.52 2.78
N ASN A 370 6.62 -20.27 2.61
CA ASN A 370 7.01 -20.99 1.40
C ASN A 370 7.44 -20.13 0.19
N SER A 371 7.40 -18.80 0.31
CA SER A 371 8.11 -17.95 -0.64
C SER A 371 9.64 -18.07 -0.43
N PRO A 372 10.45 -18.11 -1.50
CA PRO A 372 10.04 -18.20 -2.91
C PRO A 372 9.57 -19.60 -3.32
N PHE A 373 8.54 -19.65 -4.17
CA PHE A 373 8.07 -20.87 -4.82
C PHE A 373 8.96 -21.17 -6.04
N LYS A 374 9.44 -22.41 -6.15
CA LYS A 374 10.23 -22.88 -7.29
C LYS A 374 9.33 -23.64 -8.25
N VAL A 375 9.22 -23.15 -9.49
CA VAL A 375 8.31 -23.69 -10.51
C VAL A 375 9.10 -24.11 -11.73
N MET A 376 9.12 -25.41 -12.04
CA MET A 376 9.74 -25.90 -13.28
C MET A 376 8.77 -25.76 -14.45
N VAL A 377 9.15 -24.96 -15.45
CA VAL A 377 8.37 -24.76 -16.67
C VAL A 377 8.92 -25.63 -17.79
N GLU A 378 8.07 -26.47 -18.35
CA GLU A 378 8.37 -27.35 -19.49
C GLU A 378 8.26 -26.61 -20.83
N GLY A 379 9.06 -27.01 -21.82
CA GLY A 379 8.98 -26.46 -23.18
C GLY A 379 7.62 -26.74 -23.84
N ALA A 380 7.20 -25.86 -24.74
CA ALA A 380 6.01 -26.10 -25.55
C ALA A 380 6.27 -27.24 -26.55
N ALA A 381 5.28 -28.12 -26.74
CA ALA A 381 5.32 -29.09 -27.83
C ALA A 381 5.25 -28.36 -29.17
N ASP A 382 6.05 -28.78 -30.14
CA ASP A 382 6.12 -28.24 -31.50
C ASP A 382 5.85 -29.36 -32.51
N PRO A 383 4.57 -29.63 -32.84
CA PRO A 383 4.19 -30.65 -33.81
C PRO A 383 4.81 -30.46 -35.19
N SER A 384 5.24 -29.24 -35.54
CA SER A 384 5.86 -28.95 -36.84
C SER A 384 7.23 -29.61 -37.02
N LYS A 385 7.86 -30.03 -35.92
CA LYS A 385 9.14 -30.76 -35.93
C LYS A 385 8.98 -32.28 -35.99
N VAL A 386 7.74 -32.78 -35.89
CA VAL A 386 7.46 -34.21 -35.95
C VAL A 386 7.42 -34.65 -37.40
N THR A 387 8.05 -35.78 -37.69
CA THR A 387 8.03 -36.40 -39.02
C THR A 387 7.53 -37.83 -38.92
N ALA A 388 6.93 -38.34 -39.99
CA ALA A 388 6.54 -39.74 -40.09
C ALA A 388 7.09 -40.33 -41.38
N SER A 389 7.63 -41.56 -41.33
CA SER A 389 8.12 -42.27 -42.51
C SER A 389 8.05 -43.79 -42.34
N GLY A 390 7.84 -44.49 -43.46
CA GLY A 390 7.80 -45.96 -43.51
C GLY A 390 6.76 -46.49 -44.49
N PRO A 391 6.81 -47.80 -44.79
CA PRO A 391 6.02 -48.41 -45.87
C PRO A 391 4.50 -48.23 -45.68
N GLY A 392 4.02 -48.11 -44.44
CA GLY A 392 2.61 -47.94 -44.10
C GLY A 392 2.01 -46.57 -44.44
N ILE A 393 2.82 -45.59 -44.83
CA ILE A 393 2.35 -44.27 -45.29
C ILE A 393 2.82 -43.91 -46.70
N GLU A 394 3.51 -44.83 -47.38
CA GLU A 394 3.87 -44.65 -48.78
C GLU A 394 2.60 -44.64 -49.67
N PRO A 395 2.54 -43.79 -50.71
CA PRO A 395 1.34 -43.66 -51.55
C PRO A 395 0.89 -44.96 -52.22
N GLN A 396 1.80 -45.91 -52.42
CA GLN A 396 1.55 -47.21 -53.06
C GLN A 396 2.36 -48.32 -52.39
N GLY A 397 2.03 -49.58 -52.70
CA GLY A 397 2.80 -50.76 -52.27
C GLY A 397 2.18 -51.56 -51.13
N ASN A 398 1.19 -50.99 -50.43
CA ASN A 398 0.41 -51.69 -49.41
C ASN A 398 -0.64 -52.61 -50.04
N GLN A 399 -0.92 -53.74 -49.39
CA GLN A 399 -1.86 -54.76 -49.88
C GLN A 399 -2.87 -55.14 -48.80
N VAL A 400 -4.10 -55.44 -49.21
CA VAL A 400 -5.15 -55.90 -48.29
C VAL A 400 -4.72 -57.12 -47.50
N GLY A 401 -4.90 -57.06 -46.18
CA GLY A 401 -4.61 -58.14 -45.26
C GLY A 401 -3.12 -58.39 -44.98
N ARG A 402 -2.19 -57.64 -45.59
CA ARG A 402 -0.77 -57.65 -45.20
C ARG A 402 -0.51 -56.55 -44.16
N ARG A 403 0.09 -56.90 -43.02
CA ARG A 403 0.49 -55.93 -41.99
C ARG A 403 1.56 -55.00 -42.54
N THR A 404 1.44 -53.70 -42.25
CA THR A 404 2.38 -52.66 -42.61
C THR A 404 2.69 -51.79 -41.40
N PHE A 405 3.70 -50.91 -41.52
CA PHE A 405 4.14 -50.07 -40.40
C PHE A 405 4.79 -48.77 -40.88
N PHE A 406 4.86 -47.79 -39.99
CA PHE A 406 5.67 -46.59 -40.15
C PHE A 406 6.12 -46.08 -38.78
N ASN A 407 7.12 -45.21 -38.75
CA ASN A 407 7.61 -44.59 -37.53
C ASN A 407 7.22 -43.11 -37.47
N ILE A 408 6.99 -42.60 -36.25
CA ILE A 408 6.80 -41.19 -35.94
C ILE A 408 8.01 -40.74 -35.12
N PHE A 409 8.76 -39.78 -35.64
CA PHE A 409 9.97 -39.23 -35.01
C PHE A 409 9.65 -37.88 -34.39
N THR A 410 9.87 -37.74 -33.08
CA THR A 410 9.50 -36.56 -32.28
C THR A 410 10.71 -35.78 -31.75
N ALA A 411 11.91 -36.09 -32.25
CA ALA A 411 13.15 -35.42 -31.82
C ALA A 411 13.04 -33.90 -32.01
N GLY A 412 13.24 -33.16 -30.91
CA GLY A 412 13.16 -31.70 -30.91
C GLY A 412 11.75 -31.11 -30.93
N ALA A 413 10.71 -31.94 -30.92
CA ALA A 413 9.30 -31.52 -30.87
C ALA A 413 8.81 -31.21 -29.44
N GLY A 414 9.65 -31.37 -28.41
CA GLY A 414 9.25 -31.19 -27.02
C GLY A 414 8.38 -32.34 -26.49
N GLU A 415 7.83 -32.19 -25.29
CA GLU A 415 7.08 -33.26 -24.63
C GLU A 415 5.63 -33.36 -25.16
N GLY A 416 5.25 -34.53 -25.68
CA GLY A 416 3.93 -34.77 -26.24
C GLY A 416 3.65 -36.24 -26.55
N VAL A 417 2.38 -36.57 -26.77
CA VAL A 417 1.93 -37.93 -27.12
C VAL A 417 1.65 -37.99 -28.62
N ALA A 418 2.15 -39.04 -29.28
CA ALA A 418 1.84 -39.35 -30.67
C ALA A 418 0.54 -40.17 -30.78
N ASP A 419 -0.29 -39.85 -31.76
CA ASP A 419 -1.55 -40.55 -32.04
C ASP A 419 -1.75 -40.75 -33.55
N CYS A 420 -2.57 -41.73 -33.93
CA CYS A 420 -2.83 -42.09 -35.32
C CYS A 420 -4.27 -42.58 -35.52
N VAL A 421 -4.94 -42.03 -36.53
CA VAL A 421 -6.29 -42.44 -36.97
C VAL A 421 -6.23 -42.83 -38.44
N ILE A 422 -6.76 -44.01 -38.77
CA ILE A 422 -6.76 -44.52 -40.16
C ILE A 422 -8.20 -44.63 -40.64
N LEU A 423 -8.53 -43.88 -41.70
CA LEU A 423 -9.81 -43.97 -42.39
C LEU A 423 -9.69 -44.94 -43.56
N ASP A 424 -10.64 -45.87 -43.65
CA ASP A 424 -10.80 -46.73 -44.83
C ASP A 424 -11.35 -45.94 -46.05
N PRO A 425 -11.45 -46.56 -47.24
CA PRO A 425 -11.95 -45.87 -48.45
C PRO A 425 -13.40 -45.39 -48.35
N GLN A 426 -14.14 -45.83 -47.32
CA GLN A 426 -15.50 -45.38 -47.01
C GLN A 426 -15.52 -44.32 -45.91
N GLY A 427 -14.36 -43.87 -45.42
CA GLY A 427 -14.22 -42.88 -44.37
C GLY A 427 -14.41 -43.43 -42.95
N ARG A 428 -14.44 -44.76 -42.76
CA ARG A 428 -14.66 -45.37 -41.44
C ARG A 428 -13.35 -45.53 -40.68
N GLN A 429 -13.36 -45.14 -39.40
CA GLN A 429 -12.19 -45.17 -38.50
C GLN A 429 -12.13 -46.40 -37.57
N ASP A 430 -13.25 -47.09 -37.36
CA ASP A 430 -13.39 -48.19 -36.41
C ASP A 430 -12.91 -49.54 -36.98
N VAL A 431 -12.75 -49.62 -38.30
CA VAL A 431 -12.36 -50.83 -39.05
C VAL A 431 -10.87 -51.15 -38.90
N ILE A 432 -10.02 -50.12 -38.80
CA ILE A 432 -8.57 -50.25 -38.70
C ILE A 432 -8.11 -49.55 -37.43
N LYS A 433 -7.75 -50.34 -36.42
CA LYS A 433 -7.15 -49.82 -35.18
C LYS A 433 -5.63 -49.93 -35.27
N PRO A 434 -4.90 -48.82 -35.46
CA PRO A 434 -3.44 -48.86 -35.43
C PRO A 434 -2.95 -49.19 -34.03
N ASN A 435 -1.88 -49.98 -33.94
CA ASN A 435 -1.15 -50.21 -32.70
C ASN A 435 0.05 -49.27 -32.66
N ILE A 436 0.11 -48.39 -31.64
CA ILE A 436 1.17 -47.40 -31.48
C ILE A 436 2.04 -47.83 -30.30
N THR A 437 3.33 -48.08 -30.55
CA THR A 437 4.28 -48.52 -29.53
C THR A 437 5.45 -47.54 -29.47
N ARG A 438 5.74 -46.97 -28.30
CA ARG A 438 6.92 -46.13 -28.09
C ARG A 438 8.19 -47.00 -28.09
N GLN A 439 9.09 -46.78 -29.05
CA GLN A 439 10.34 -47.56 -29.18
C GLN A 439 11.52 -46.88 -28.47
N SER A 440 11.54 -45.55 -28.42
CA SER A 440 12.53 -44.76 -27.68
C SER A 440 11.93 -43.42 -27.21
N GLU A 441 12.74 -42.56 -26.59
CA GLU A 441 12.29 -41.24 -26.13
C GLU A 441 11.64 -40.43 -27.26
N ASP A 442 12.21 -40.50 -28.47
CA ASP A 442 11.82 -39.69 -29.63
C ASP A 442 11.26 -40.50 -30.82
N ASN A 443 10.86 -41.75 -30.62
CA ASN A 443 10.38 -42.61 -31.72
C ASN A 443 9.19 -43.51 -31.32
N TYR A 444 8.16 -43.51 -32.15
CA TYR A 444 6.98 -44.36 -32.04
C TYR A 444 6.81 -45.21 -33.29
N LEU A 445 6.62 -46.52 -33.12
CA LEU A 445 6.24 -47.44 -34.19
C LEU A 445 4.71 -47.54 -34.27
N VAL A 446 4.15 -47.32 -35.45
CA VAL A 446 2.74 -47.53 -35.76
C VAL A 446 2.60 -48.74 -36.68
N GLU A 447 1.85 -49.74 -36.24
CA GLU A 447 1.53 -50.93 -37.05
C GLU A 447 0.03 -51.01 -37.33
N TYR A 448 -0.35 -51.35 -38.56
CA TYR A 448 -1.75 -51.62 -38.90
C TYR A 448 -1.88 -52.61 -40.06
N THR A 449 -3.08 -53.15 -40.25
CA THR A 449 -3.40 -54.07 -41.35
C THR A 449 -4.61 -53.54 -42.11
N PRO A 450 -4.46 -53.06 -43.36
CA PRO A 450 -5.57 -52.58 -44.16
C PRO A 450 -6.52 -53.74 -44.52
N ARG A 451 -7.83 -53.48 -44.46
CA ARG A 451 -8.87 -54.50 -44.62
C ARG A 451 -9.63 -54.40 -45.94
N MET A 452 -9.46 -53.32 -46.68
CA MET A 452 -10.18 -53.01 -47.92
C MET A 452 -9.22 -52.50 -48.98
N GLU A 453 -9.54 -52.70 -50.27
CA GLU A 453 -8.80 -52.09 -51.38
C GLU A 453 -9.25 -50.65 -51.57
N GLY A 454 -8.33 -49.78 -52.00
CA GLY A 454 -8.63 -48.38 -52.29
C GLY A 454 -7.83 -47.40 -51.42
N LEU A 455 -8.17 -46.12 -51.56
CA LEU A 455 -7.46 -45.01 -50.91
C LEU A 455 -7.82 -44.91 -49.43
N HIS A 456 -6.84 -45.11 -48.56
CA HIS A 456 -6.95 -44.90 -47.12
C HIS A 456 -6.36 -43.54 -46.75
N SER A 457 -6.82 -42.95 -45.65
CA SER A 457 -6.27 -41.73 -45.08
C SER A 457 -5.64 -42.01 -43.72
N VAL A 458 -4.32 -41.88 -43.61
CA VAL A 458 -3.57 -42.06 -42.36
C VAL A 458 -3.30 -40.68 -41.74
N ASN A 459 -3.97 -40.40 -40.63
CA ASN A 459 -3.93 -39.13 -39.92
C ASN A 459 -3.04 -39.29 -38.69
N VAL A 460 -1.99 -38.47 -38.57
CA VAL A 460 -0.97 -38.57 -37.54
C VAL A 460 -0.95 -37.27 -36.75
N PHE A 461 -0.96 -37.39 -35.43
CA PHE A 461 -1.05 -36.27 -34.50
C PHE A 461 0.07 -36.33 -33.48
N PHE A 462 0.48 -35.16 -32.99
CA PHE A 462 1.36 -35.00 -31.84
C PHE A 462 0.84 -33.90 -30.93
N ALA A 463 0.73 -34.18 -29.64
CA ALA A 463 0.14 -33.26 -28.65
C ALA A 463 -1.26 -32.74 -29.07
N GLY A 464 -2.05 -33.58 -29.75
CA GLY A 464 -3.41 -33.27 -30.22
C GLY A 464 -3.50 -32.44 -31.50
N GLN A 465 -2.37 -32.06 -32.12
CA GLN A 465 -2.34 -31.34 -33.40
C GLN A 465 -1.79 -32.22 -34.52
N GLN A 466 -2.26 -32.00 -35.75
CA GLN A 466 -1.82 -32.76 -36.92
C GLN A 466 -0.38 -32.39 -37.30
N ILE A 467 0.45 -33.40 -37.57
CA ILE A 467 1.85 -33.18 -37.97
C ILE A 467 1.94 -32.74 -39.43
N PRO A 468 3.06 -32.13 -39.88
CA PRO A 468 3.28 -31.81 -41.29
C PRO A 468 3.10 -33.03 -42.21
N ASN A 469 2.56 -32.80 -43.39
CA ASN A 469 2.26 -33.80 -44.44
C ASN A 469 1.19 -34.84 -44.08
N SER A 470 0.66 -34.83 -42.86
CA SER A 470 -0.56 -35.56 -42.54
C SER A 470 -1.79 -34.76 -42.98
N PRO A 471 -2.83 -35.39 -43.55
CA PRO A 471 -3.00 -36.83 -43.74
C PRO A 471 -2.21 -37.42 -44.91
N PHE A 472 -1.75 -38.67 -44.75
CA PHE A 472 -1.10 -39.44 -45.81
C PHE A 472 -2.16 -40.26 -46.57
N GLY A 473 -2.23 -40.07 -47.89
CA GLY A 473 -3.08 -40.88 -48.77
C GLY A 473 -2.38 -42.17 -49.20
N VAL A 474 -2.92 -43.32 -48.81
CA VAL A 474 -2.30 -44.64 -49.05
C VAL A 474 -3.19 -45.50 -49.95
N MET A 475 -2.75 -45.78 -51.17
CA MET A 475 -3.48 -46.67 -52.08
C MET A 475 -3.19 -48.13 -51.74
N VAL A 476 -4.18 -48.85 -51.22
CA VAL A 476 -4.08 -50.27 -50.89
C VAL A 476 -4.54 -51.13 -52.07
N GLY A 477 -3.64 -51.94 -52.61
CA GLY A 477 -3.92 -52.84 -53.73
C GLY A 477 -4.38 -54.24 -53.31
N PRO A 478 -4.75 -55.08 -54.30
CA PRO A 478 -5.18 -56.46 -54.06
C PRO A 478 -4.04 -57.30 -53.49
N ARG A 479 -4.42 -58.31 -52.69
CA ARG A 479 -3.47 -59.30 -52.17
C ARG A 479 -2.97 -60.18 -53.32
N LYS A 480 -1.70 -60.03 -53.70
CA LYS A 480 -1.06 -60.97 -54.63
C LYS A 480 -0.79 -62.28 -53.88
N TYR A 481 -1.39 -63.38 -54.36
CA TYR A 481 -0.95 -64.72 -54.01
C TYR A 481 0.36 -64.96 -54.76
N ASP A 482 1.46 -65.08 -54.03
CA ASP A 482 2.71 -65.57 -54.58
C ASP A 482 2.43 -66.99 -55.11
N ARG A 483 2.36 -67.15 -56.44
CA ARG A 483 2.40 -68.48 -57.06
C ARG A 483 3.82 -68.98 -56.82
N GLY A 484 3.91 -70.14 -56.15
CA GLY A 484 5.15 -70.74 -55.66
C GLY A 484 6.17 -71.07 -56.73
#